data_AF-A0A2S0KWD0-F1
#
_entry.id   AF-A0A2S0KWD0-F1
#
_cell.length_a   1.000
_cell.length_b   1.000
_cell.length_c   1.000
_cell.angle_alpha   90.00
_cell.angle_beta   90.00
_cell.angle_gamma   90.00
#
_symmetry.space_group_name_H-M   'P 1'
#
loop_
_entity.id
_entity.type
_entity.pdbx_description
1 polymer ?
#
loop_
_entity_poly.entity_id
_entity_poly.type
_entity_poly.pdbx_seq_one_letter_code
_entity_poly.pdbx_strand_id
1 'polypeptide(L)'
;MHYPLYELDRYRTRTMAAPCRLRCRIHLSRCRRCRARMQRLLSDDRLILDLRESARRMGVPEHPQELRRLGGLISGREDRRNPAV
;
A
#
# COMPACT_ATOMS: atom_id res chain seq x y z
N MET A 1 14.96 -24.76 -3.76
CA MET A 1 13.73 -24.07 -4.21
C MET A 1 13.38 -22.95 -3.23
N HIS A 2 13.08 -21.75 -3.73
CA HIS A 2 12.71 -20.58 -2.94
C HIS A 2 11.27 -20.19 -3.22
N TYR A 3 10.56 -19.68 -2.22
CA TYR A 3 9.20 -19.20 -2.40
C TYR A 3 9.15 -17.95 -3.30
N PRO A 4 8.25 -17.92 -4.30
CA PRO A 4 7.95 -16.72 -5.08
C PRO A 4 7.20 -15.69 -4.23
N LEU A 5 7.19 -14.42 -4.68
CA LEU A 5 6.61 -13.32 -3.90
C LEU A 5 5.12 -13.49 -3.62
N TYR A 6 4.33 -13.99 -4.57
CA TYR A 6 2.89 -14.20 -4.38
C TYR A 6 2.58 -15.25 -3.30
N GLU A 7 3.43 -16.28 -3.12
CA GLU A 7 3.23 -17.28 -2.05
C GLU A 7 3.59 -16.71 -0.67
N LEU A 8 4.60 -15.85 -0.60
CA LEU A 8 4.94 -15.12 0.62
C LEU A 8 3.83 -14.14 1.01
N ASP A 9 3.20 -13.50 0.02
CA ASP A 9 2.05 -12.62 0.25
C ASP A 9 0.81 -13.41 0.74
N ARG A 10 0.53 -14.58 0.16
CA ARG A 10 -0.53 -15.47 0.67
C ARG A 10 -0.25 -15.98 2.10
N TYR A 11 1.02 -16.22 2.41
CA TYR A 11 1.45 -16.55 3.77
C TYR A 11 1.21 -15.36 4.72
N ARG A 12 1.51 -14.13 4.27
CA ARG A 12 1.28 -12.88 5.03
C ARG A 12 -0.20 -12.62 5.30
N THR A 13 -1.03 -12.70 4.27
CA THR A 13 -2.49 -12.46 4.32
C THR A 13 -3.27 -13.60 4.98
N ARG A 14 -2.58 -14.66 5.44
CA ARG A 14 -3.16 -15.88 6.03
C ARG A 14 -4.17 -16.60 5.12
N THR A 15 -4.14 -16.33 3.82
CA THR A 15 -4.99 -16.97 2.80
C THR A 15 -4.50 -18.36 2.40
N MET A 16 -3.34 -18.79 2.91
CA MET A 16 -2.81 -20.15 2.75
C MET A 16 -3.41 -21.16 3.74
N ALA A 17 -3.60 -22.39 3.28
CA ALA A 17 -3.94 -23.53 4.13
C ALA A 17 -2.91 -23.75 5.25
N ALA A 18 -3.37 -24.21 6.42
CA ALA A 18 -2.53 -24.43 7.60
C ALA A 18 -1.25 -25.28 7.36
N PRO A 19 -1.28 -26.42 6.65
CA PRO A 19 -0.06 -27.21 6.41
C PRO A 19 0.96 -26.47 5.54
N CYS A 20 0.50 -25.71 4.55
CA CYS A 20 1.37 -24.90 3.69
C CYS A 20 2.01 -23.76 4.49
N ARG A 21 1.26 -23.13 5.41
CA ARG A 21 1.81 -22.11 6.31
C ARG A 21 2.92 -22.65 7.19
N LEU A 22 2.77 -23.85 7.74
CA LEU A 22 3.80 -24.45 8.58
C LEU A 22 5.09 -24.71 7.78
N ARG A 23 4.97 -25.25 6.55
CA ARG A 23 6.11 -25.45 5.65
C ARG A 23 6.79 -24.13 5.27
N CYS A 24 6.03 -23.09 4.93
CA CYS A 24 6.57 -21.76 4.66
C CYS A 24 7.32 -21.21 5.88
N ARG A 25 6.75 -21.35 7.09
CA ARG A 25 7.38 -20.90 8.34
C ARG A 25 8.72 -21.60 8.60
N ILE A 26 8.77 -22.91 8.39
CA ILE A 26 10.01 -23.70 8.52
C ILE A 26 11.03 -23.30 7.44
N HIS A 27 10.58 -23.03 6.21
CA HIS A 27 11.49 -22.56 5.16
C HIS A 27 12.06 -21.19 5.47
N LEU A 28 11.23 -20.26 5.98
CA LEU A 28 11.66 -18.91 6.33
C LEU A 28 12.68 -18.87 7.47
N SER A 29 12.69 -19.86 8.37
CA SER A 29 13.72 -19.94 9.42
C SER A 29 15.09 -20.35 8.87
N ARG A 30 15.12 -21.16 7.81
CA ARG A 30 16.36 -21.69 7.21
C ARG A 30 16.85 -20.87 6.02
N CYS A 31 15.95 -20.23 5.28
CA CYS A 31 16.28 -19.50 4.07
C CYS A 31 16.40 -17.99 4.29
N ARG A 32 17.64 -17.49 4.34
CA ARG A 32 17.94 -16.05 4.47
C ARG A 32 17.33 -15.21 3.33
N ARG A 33 17.31 -15.73 2.11
CA ARG A 33 16.77 -15.03 0.93
C ARG A 33 15.25 -14.81 1.02
N CYS A 34 14.50 -15.85 1.36
CA CYS A 34 13.05 -15.74 1.54
C CYS A 34 12.70 -14.89 2.76
N ARG A 35 13.52 -14.95 3.82
CA ARG A 35 13.39 -14.07 4.99
C ARG A 35 13.58 -12.60 4.62
N ALA A 36 14.60 -12.26 3.85
CA ALA A 36 14.83 -10.90 3.38
C ALA A 36 13.68 -10.39 2.49
N ARG A 37 13.15 -11.23 1.59
CA ARG A 37 11.96 -10.90 0.78
C ARG A 37 10.73 -10.64 1.66
N MET A 38 10.51 -11.48 2.68
CA MET A 38 9.42 -11.30 3.63
C MET A 38 9.55 -10.01 4.43
N GLN A 39 10.76 -9.67 4.86
CA GLN A 39 11.03 -8.40 5.55
C GLN A 39 10.78 -7.19 4.66
N ARG A 40 11.11 -7.25 3.36
CA ARG A 40 10.77 -6.20 2.40
C ARG A 40 9.25 -6.00 2.31
N LEU A 41 8.49 -7.09 2.11
CA LEU A 41 7.02 -7.02 2.08
C LEU A 41 6.42 -6.40 3.36
N LEU A 42 6.97 -6.73 4.53
CA LEU A 42 6.52 -6.13 5.80
C LEU A 42 6.95 -4.67 5.96
N SER A 43 8.06 -4.27 5.35
CA SER A 43 8.52 -2.88 5.35
C SER A 43 7.66 -2.04 4.42
N ASP A 44 7.33 -2.58 3.24
CA ASP A 44 6.43 -1.95 2.29
C ASP A 44 5.04 -1.72 2.92
N ASP A 45 4.53 -2.65 3.72
CA ASP A 45 3.28 -2.45 4.47
C ASP A 45 3.33 -1.27 5.43
N ARG A 46 4.45 -1.13 6.15
CA ARG A 46 4.65 -0.01 7.08
C ARG A 46 4.70 1.30 6.30
N LEU A 47 5.45 1.34 5.20
CA LEU A 47 5.51 2.51 4.32
C LEU A 47 4.12 2.88 3.79
N ILE A 48 3.30 1.90 3.38
CA ILE A 48 1.93 2.15 2.94
C ILE A 48 1.07 2.72 4.08
N LEU A 49 1.22 2.19 5.30
CA LEU A 49 0.50 2.71 6.48
C LEU A 49 0.94 4.15 6.81
N ASP A 50 2.23 4.43 6.80
CA ASP A 50 2.80 5.75 7.06
C ASP A 50 2.36 6.76 5.98
N LEU A 51 2.33 6.32 4.70
CA LEU A 51 1.81 7.11 3.59
C LEU A 51 0.32 7.41 3.76
N ARG A 52 -0.48 6.40 4.15
CA ARG A 52 -1.91 6.59 4.44
C ARG A 52 -2.14 7.54 5.61
N GLU A 53 -1.33 7.43 6.67
CA GLU A 53 -1.41 8.34 7.80
C GLU A 53 -1.01 9.76 7.42
N SER A 54 0.05 9.92 6.64
CA SER A 54 0.49 11.21 6.12
C SER A 54 -0.58 11.84 5.21
N ALA A 55 -1.20 11.05 4.34
CA ALA A 55 -2.33 11.47 3.51
C ALA A 55 -3.52 11.95 4.35
N ARG A 56 -3.89 11.21 5.40
CA ARG A 56 -4.94 11.63 6.35
C ARG A 56 -4.58 12.94 7.06
N ARG A 57 -3.34 13.10 7.54
CA ARG A 57 -2.87 14.33 8.20
C ARG A 57 -2.89 15.54 7.28
N MET A 58 -2.57 15.34 6.01
CA MET A 58 -2.63 16.39 4.98
C MET A 58 -4.07 16.67 4.50
N GLY A 59 -5.09 15.99 5.04
CA GLY A 59 -6.47 16.14 4.60
C GLY A 59 -6.70 15.68 3.16
N VAL A 60 -5.82 14.80 2.65
CA VAL A 60 -5.96 14.26 1.29
C VAL A 60 -7.16 13.31 1.31
N PRO A 61 -8.20 13.57 0.49
CA PRO A 61 -9.37 12.72 0.45
C PRO A 61 -8.98 11.29 0.08
N GLU A 62 -9.44 10.31 0.85
CA GLU A 62 -9.12 8.89 0.64
C GLU A 62 -9.75 8.35 -0.67
N HIS A 63 -10.71 9.07 -1.24
CA HIS A 63 -11.35 8.74 -2.52
C HIS A 63 -10.82 9.60 -3.69
N PRO A 64 -10.35 8.98 -4.80
CA PRO A 64 -9.93 9.73 -6.00
C PRO A 64 -11.09 10.55 -6.63
N GLN A 65 -12.34 10.21 -6.30
CA GLN A 65 -13.53 10.95 -6.71
C GLN A 65 -13.67 12.29 -5.98
N GLU A 66 -13.25 12.38 -4.71
CA GLU A 66 -13.28 13.63 -3.94
C GLU A 66 -12.14 14.58 -4.34
N LEU A 67 -10.98 14.03 -4.69
CA LEU A 67 -9.89 14.80 -5.33
C LEU A 67 -10.34 15.45 -6.64
N ARG A 68 -11.11 14.73 -7.48
CA ARG A 68 -11.68 15.34 -8.71
C ARG A 68 -12.69 16.44 -8.40
N ARG A 69 -13.52 16.28 -7.36
CA ARG A 69 -14.48 17.33 -6.93
C ARG A 69 -13.76 18.59 -6.42
N LEU A 70 -12.71 18.42 -5.60
CA LEU A 70 -11.88 19.55 -5.14
C LEU A 70 -11.15 20.22 -6.30
N GLY A 71 -10.60 19.46 -7.24
CA GLY A 71 -10.00 20.00 -8.46
C GLY A 71 -10.98 20.86 -9.28
N GLY A 72 -12.24 20.43 -9.40
CA GLY A 72 -13.29 21.22 -10.05
C GLY A 72 -13.66 22.51 -9.31
N LEU A 73 -13.61 22.52 -7.97
CA LEU A 73 -13.85 23.72 -7.16
C LEU A 73 -12.69 24.73 -7.25
N ILE A 74 -11.46 24.24 -7.44
CA ILE A 74 -10.27 25.09 -7.59
C ILE A 74 -10.23 25.68 -9.01
N SER A 75 -10.42 24.86 -10.06
CA SER A 75 -10.53 25.38 -11.44
C SER A 75 -11.72 26.34 -11.63
N GLY A 76 -12.87 26.07 -10.99
CA GLY A 76 -14.03 26.97 -11.05
C GLY A 76 -13.85 28.31 -10.31
N ARG A 77 -12.76 28.47 -9.54
CA ARG A 77 -12.37 29.76 -8.92
C ARG A 77 -11.40 30.56 -9.78
N GLU A 78 -10.62 29.93 -10.65
CA GLU A 78 -9.72 30.63 -11.58
C GLU A 78 -10.51 31.34 -12.70
N ASP A 79 -11.63 30.79 -13.15
CA ASP A 79 -12.51 31.45 -14.14
C ASP A 79 -13.23 32.70 -13.61
N ARG A 80 -13.30 32.90 -12.28
CA ARG A 80 -13.94 34.08 -11.67
C ARG A 80 -12.99 35.22 -11.35
N ARG A 81 -11.71 35.09 -11.73
CA ARG A 81 -10.71 36.16 -11.60
C ARG A 81 -10.28 36.70 -12.97
N ASN A 82 -11.24 36.93 -13.87
CA ASN A 82 -11.06 37.90 -14.93
C ASN A 82 -12.35 38.72 -15.15
N PRO A 83 -12.64 39.72 -14.30
CA PRO A 83 -13.46 40.84 -14.74
C PRO A 83 -12.54 41.82 -15.46
N ALA A 84 -12.68 41.85 -16.79
CA ALA A 84 -12.42 42.99 -17.67
C ALA A 84 -11.31 43.98 -17.26
N VAL A 85 -10.18 43.92 -17.96
CA VAL A 85 -9.50 45.08 -18.56
C VAL A 85 -8.91 44.64 -19.91
#